data_AF-C1FA29-F1
#
_entry.id   AF-C1FA29-F1
#
_cell.length_a   1.000
_cell.length_b   1.000
_cell.length_c   1.000
_cell.angle_alpha   90.00
_cell.angle_beta   90.00
_cell.angle_gamma   90.00
#
_symmetry.space_group_name_H-M   'P 1'
#
loop_
_entity.id
_entity.type
_entity.pdbx_description
1 polymer ?
#
loop_
_entity_poly.entity_id
_entity_poly.type
_entity_poly.pdbx_seq_one_letter_code
_entity_poly.pdbx_strand_id
1 'polypeptide(L)'
;MSEKPSDFVEIQLTAAAAKLAPVRVATGRWSYLFEAGKTQRVLTSEWSRVLSKERVGGELAFELAPASASVPQNIPAATLAADHEPEPEEAASVEQKGK
;
A
#
# COMPACT_ATOMS: atom_id res chain seq x y z
N MET A 1 -5.05 0.78 -31.93
CA MET A 1 -4.64 1.33 -30.63
C MET A 1 -3.53 0.43 -30.11
N SER A 2 -2.26 0.85 -30.22
CA SER A 2 -1.15 0.03 -29.75
C SER A 2 -1.01 0.24 -28.25
N GLU A 3 -1.63 -0.63 -27.45
CA GLU A 3 -1.33 -0.77 -26.03
C GLU A 3 0.15 -1.18 -25.95
N LYS A 4 1.02 -0.24 -25.57
CA LYS A 4 2.41 -0.58 -25.24
C LYS A 4 2.35 -1.64 -24.14
N PRO A 5 3.03 -2.80 -24.27
CA PRO A 5 3.07 -3.76 -23.19
C PRO A 5 3.62 -3.02 -21.98
N SER A 6 2.82 -2.92 -20.92
CA SER A 6 3.27 -2.27 -19.69
C SER A 6 4.50 -3.02 -19.20
N ASP A 7 5.61 -2.33 -18.97
CA ASP A 7 6.88 -2.91 -18.51
C ASP A 7 6.79 -3.45 -17.07
N PHE A 8 5.60 -3.46 -16.48
CA PHE A 8 5.37 -3.76 -15.08
C PHE A 8 4.48 -4.98 -14.90
N VAL A 9 4.78 -5.74 -13.86
CA VAL A 9 3.96 -6.85 -13.37
C VAL A 9 3.56 -6.59 -11.93
N GLU A 10 2.42 -7.12 -11.53
CA GLU A 10 1.96 -7.09 -10.15
C GLU A 10 2.33 -8.41 -9.49
N ILE A 11 2.98 -8.32 -8.33
CA ILE A 11 3.42 -9.48 -7.56
C ILE A 11 2.94 -9.35 -6.13
N GLN A 12 2.86 -10.46 -5.42
CA GLN A 12 2.53 -10.50 -4.00
C GLN A 12 3.43 -11.49 -3.26
N LEU A 13 3.50 -11.35 -1.94
CA LEU A 13 4.13 -12.36 -1.11
C LEU A 13 3.33 -13.65 -1.14
N THR A 14 4.04 -14.77 -1.20
CA THR A 14 3.42 -16.09 -1.00
C THR A 14 2.95 -16.24 0.45
N ALA A 15 2.05 -17.20 0.71
CA ALA A 15 1.57 -17.47 2.08
C ALA A 15 2.72 -17.82 3.06
N ALA A 16 3.81 -18.39 2.55
CA ALA A 16 5.02 -18.66 3.33
C ALA A 16 5.74 -17.36 3.70
N ALA A 17 5.99 -16.49 2.72
CA ALA A 17 6.72 -15.24 2.94
C ALA A 17 5.88 -14.16 3.63
N ALA A 18 4.55 -14.21 3.51
CA ALA A 18 3.62 -13.33 4.21
C ALA A 18 3.75 -13.45 5.74
N LYS A 19 4.12 -14.63 6.26
CA LYS A 19 4.39 -14.83 7.71
C LYS A 19 5.63 -14.10 8.19
N LEU A 20 6.51 -13.71 7.27
CA LEU A 20 7.77 -13.03 7.53
C LEU A 20 7.72 -11.58 7.04
N ALA A 21 6.52 -11.10 6.69
CA ALA A 21 6.31 -9.71 6.35
C ALA A 21 6.62 -8.78 7.55
N PRO A 22 7.16 -7.59 7.30
CA PRO A 22 7.47 -7.04 5.98
C PRO A 22 8.79 -7.58 5.40
N VAL A 23 8.77 -7.97 4.13
CA VAL A 23 9.96 -8.46 3.42
C VAL A 23 10.58 -7.32 2.63
N ARG A 24 11.84 -6.99 2.94
CA ARG A 24 12.63 -6.01 2.19
C ARG A 24 13.50 -6.70 1.16
N VAL A 25 13.43 -6.26 -0.09
CA VAL A 25 14.32 -6.73 -1.15
C VAL A 25 15.05 -5.54 -1.74
N ALA A 26 16.37 -5.54 -1.62
CA ALA A 26 17.23 -4.55 -2.26
C ALA A 26 17.67 -5.07 -3.64
N THR A 27 17.22 -4.41 -4.70
CA THR A 27 17.57 -4.74 -6.08
C THR A 27 18.45 -3.65 -6.68
N GLY A 28 19.76 -3.82 -6.53
CA GLY A 28 20.76 -2.89 -7.06
C GLY A 28 20.55 -1.45 -6.59
N ARG A 29 19.82 -0.65 -7.38
CA ARG A 29 19.56 0.78 -7.15
C ARG A 29 18.27 1.07 -6.36
N TRP A 30 17.40 0.07 -6.19
CA TRP A 30 16.09 0.23 -5.57
C TRP A 30 15.94 -0.70 -4.36
N SER A 31 15.00 -0.37 -3.48
CA SER A 31 14.60 -1.25 -2.39
C SER A 31 13.09 -1.31 -2.34
N TYR A 32 12.54 -2.53 -2.41
CA TYR A 32 11.12 -2.80 -2.32
C TYR A 32 10.78 -3.29 -0.91
N LEU A 33 9.59 -2.92 -0.43
CA LEU A 33 9.05 -3.32 0.87
C LEU A 33 7.69 -3.97 0.63
N PHE A 34 7.64 -5.30 0.76
CA PHE A 34 6.43 -6.07 0.54
C PHE A 34 5.75 -6.38 1.88
N GLU A 35 4.45 -6.09 1.95
CA GLU A 35 3.62 -6.39 3.11
C GLU A 35 2.74 -7.62 2.85
N ALA A 36 2.36 -8.32 3.92
CA ALA A 36 1.49 -9.48 3.82
C ALA A 36 0.13 -9.10 3.20
N GLY A 37 -0.31 -9.87 2.21
CA GLY A 37 -1.62 -9.67 1.56
C GLY A 37 -1.73 -8.44 0.67
N LYS A 38 -0.63 -7.72 0.40
CA LYS A 38 -0.61 -6.60 -0.55
C LYS A 38 0.06 -7.02 -1.86
N THR A 39 -0.52 -6.58 -2.96
CA THR A 39 0.11 -6.63 -4.28
C THR A 39 1.00 -5.40 -4.46
N GLN A 40 2.11 -5.57 -5.16
CA GLN A 40 3.02 -4.49 -5.51
C GLN A 40 3.44 -4.59 -6.96
N ARG A 41 3.38 -3.46 -7.64
CA ARG A 41 3.83 -3.30 -9.02
C ARG A 41 5.35 -3.18 -9.07
N VAL A 42 6.00 -4.06 -9.82
CA VAL A 42 7.45 -4.08 -10.05
C VAL A 42 7.74 -4.15 -11.55
N LEU A 43 8.97 -3.80 -11.96
CA LEU A 43 9.38 -3.96 -13.35
C LEU A 43 9.44 -5.44 -13.72
N THR A 44 9.00 -5.78 -14.93
CA THR A 44 9.07 -7.14 -15.47
C THR A 44 10.51 -7.64 -15.47
N SER A 45 11.46 -6.74 -15.78
CA SER A 45 12.89 -7.04 -15.72
C SER A 45 13.37 -7.40 -14.30
N GLU A 46 12.87 -6.72 -13.26
CA GLU A 46 13.22 -6.98 -11.86
C GLU A 46 12.60 -8.30 -11.38
N TRP A 47 11.35 -8.55 -11.78
CA TRP A 47 10.67 -9.82 -11.55
C TRP A 47 11.47 -10.99 -12.12
N SER A 48 11.77 -10.98 -13.43
CA SER A 48 12.45 -12.09 -14.09
C SER A 48 13.90 -12.28 -13.64
N ARG A 49 14.58 -11.23 -13.16
CA ARG A 49 15.99 -11.30 -12.75
C ARG A 49 16.18 -11.69 -11.29
N VAL A 50 15.41 -11.09 -10.38
CA VAL A 50 15.63 -11.21 -8.93
C VAL A 50 14.42 -11.83 -8.24
N LEU A 51 13.26 -11.19 -8.29
CA LEU A 51 12.14 -11.51 -7.40
C LEU A 51 11.52 -12.89 -7.68
N SER A 52 11.49 -13.34 -8.94
CA SER A 52 11.02 -14.68 -9.32
C SER A 52 11.89 -15.84 -8.80
N LYS A 53 13.11 -15.53 -8.34
CA LYS A 53 14.07 -16.51 -7.82
C LYS A 53 14.27 -16.36 -6.32
N GLU A 54 13.76 -15.29 -5.72
CA GLU A 54 13.94 -15.01 -4.31
C GLU A 54 13.24 -16.08 -3.49
N ARG A 55 13.96 -16.62 -2.50
CA ARG A 55 13.44 -17.66 -1.62
C ARG A 55 13.56 -17.24 -0.17
N VAL A 56 12.51 -17.50 0.57
CA VAL A 56 12.46 -17.26 2.01
C VAL A 56 12.06 -18.57 2.67
N GLY A 57 12.89 -19.05 3.60
CA GLY A 57 12.66 -20.34 4.25
C GLY A 57 12.72 -21.55 3.30
N GLY A 58 13.33 -21.40 2.12
CA GLY A 58 13.44 -22.46 1.11
C GLY A 58 12.32 -22.48 0.07
N GLU A 59 11.25 -21.71 0.27
CA GLU A 59 10.14 -21.55 -0.67
C GLU A 59 10.23 -20.23 -1.44
N LEU A 60 9.56 -20.13 -2.59
CA LEU A 60 9.50 -18.86 -3.34
C LEU A 60 8.84 -17.78 -2.50
N ALA A 61 9.48 -16.62 -2.43
CA ALA A 61 9.00 -15.51 -1.62
C ALA A 61 7.84 -14.77 -2.30
N PHE A 62 7.81 -14.78 -3.62
CA PHE A 62 6.90 -13.98 -4.43
C PHE A 62 6.22 -14.81 -5.50
N GLU A 63 4.99 -14.43 -5.83
CA GLU A 63 4.20 -14.97 -6.92
C GLU A 63 3.55 -13.84 -7.72
N LEU A 64 3.21 -14.09 -8.99
CA LEU A 64 2.43 -13.16 -9.78
C LEU A 64 1.06 -13.01 -9.12
N ALA A 65 0.66 -11.77 -8.85
CA ALA A 65 -0.67 -11.52 -8.36
C ALA A 65 -1.67 -11.95 -9.45
N PRO A 66 -2.80 -12.61 -9.09
CA PRO A 66 -3.90 -12.73 -10.03
C PRO A 66 -4.25 -11.31 -10.49
N ALA A 67 -4.57 -11.13 -11.77
CA ALA A 67 -4.92 -9.84 -12.36
C ALA A 67 -6.19 -9.28 -11.66
N SER A 68 -6.00 -8.72 -10.47
CA SER A 68 -7.02 -8.07 -9.69
C SER A 68 -7.24 -6.72 -10.36
N ALA A 69 -8.44 -6.55 -10.91
CA ALA A 69 -8.89 -5.29 -11.45
C ALA A 69 -8.53 -4.16 -10.47
N SER A 70 -7.76 -3.17 -10.96
CA SER A 70 -7.31 -2.00 -10.24
C SER A 70 -8.34 -1.47 -9.25
N VAL A 71 -8.13 -1.72 -7.97
CA VAL A 71 -8.77 -0.92 -6.92
C VAL A 71 -7.88 0.28 -6.66
N PRO A 72 -8.37 1.53 -6.89
CA PRO A 72 -7.56 2.72 -6.64
C PRO A 72 -7.19 2.78 -5.16
N GLN A 73 -5.89 2.71 -4.85
CA GLN A 73 -5.39 2.96 -3.51
C GLN A 73 -5.59 4.44 -3.17
N ASN A 74 -6.58 4.69 -2.31
CA ASN A 74 -6.73 5.95 -1.59
C ASN A 74 -5.49 6.17 -0.72
N ILE A 75 -4.72 7.20 -1.07
CA ILE A 75 -3.48 7.63 -0.42
C ILE A 75 -3.73 7.97 1.05
N PRO A 76 -3.00 7.42 2.04
CA PRO A 76 -2.95 8.03 3.36
C PRO A 76 -1.88 9.14 3.31
N ALA A 77 -2.32 10.39 3.17
CA ALA A 77 -1.45 11.53 3.44
C ALA A 77 -1.29 11.66 4.96
N ALA A 78 -0.04 11.61 5.42
CA ALA A 78 0.33 11.76 6.82
C ALA A 78 -0.15 13.10 7.41
N THR A 79 -0.66 13.01 8.64
CA THR A 79 -0.64 14.00 9.71
C THR A 79 -0.63 15.48 9.30
N LEU A 80 -1.78 16.12 9.39
CA LEU A 80 -1.84 17.50 9.87
C LEU A 80 -2.54 17.47 11.22
N ALA A 81 -1.82 17.86 12.27
CA ALA A 81 -2.39 18.14 13.57
C ALA A 81 -3.52 19.16 13.38
N ALA A 82 -4.76 18.72 13.60
CA ALA A 82 -5.87 19.61 13.87
C ALA A 82 -6.26 19.32 15.32
N ASP A 83 -5.78 20.24 16.15
CA ASP A 83 -6.22 20.54 17.49
C ASP A 83 -7.72 20.24 17.66
N HIS A 84 -8.02 19.38 18.62
CA HIS A 84 -9.35 19.03 19.02
C HIS A 84 -9.89 20.17 19.90
N GLU A 85 -10.42 21.21 19.27
CA GLU A 85 -11.27 22.22 19.91
C GLU A 85 -12.72 21.98 19.49
N PRO A 86 -13.53 21.26 20.29
CA PRO A 86 -14.97 21.29 20.13
C PRO A 86 -15.47 22.56 20.80
N GLU A 87 -15.75 23.60 20.00
CA GLU A 87 -16.66 24.67 20.42
C GLU A 87 -18.09 24.21 20.04
N PRO A 88 -18.90 23.70 20.98
CA PRO A 88 -20.29 23.38 20.70
C PRO A 88 -21.10 24.66 20.57
N GLU A 89 -21.51 24.93 19.33
CA GLU A 89 -22.86 25.35 18.94
C GLU A 89 -23.68 26.02 20.04
N GLU A 90 -23.54 27.35 20.10
CA GLU A 90 -24.47 28.23 20.80
C GLU A 90 -25.83 28.15 20.08
N ALA A 91 -26.73 27.34 20.63
CA ALA A 91 -28.15 27.37 20.30
C ALA A 91 -29.00 27.15 21.56
N ALA A 92 -29.35 28.24 22.26
CA ALA A 92 -30.68 28.45 22.83
C ALA A 92 -30.82 29.83 23.50
N SER A 93 -31.80 30.57 23.01
CA SER A 93 -32.39 31.81 23.54
C SER A 93 -32.91 31.76 24.99
N VAL A 94 -33.28 32.95 25.49
CA VAL A 94 -34.01 33.32 26.74
C VAL A 94 -33.03 33.79 27.84
N GLU A 95 -33.08 35.01 28.40
CA GLU A 95 -34.24 35.78 28.86
C GLU A 95 -33.94 37.29 28.97
N GLN A 96 -35.03 38.04 28.99
CA GLN A 96 -35.19 39.48 29.03
C GLN A 96 -34.48 40.18 30.21
N LYS A 97 -33.89 41.33 29.90
CA LYS A 97 -33.55 42.37 30.87
C LYS A 97 -34.71 43.37 30.95
N GLY A 98 -35.31 43.47 32.12
CA GLY A 98 -35.57 44.78 32.71
C GLY A 98 -37.03 45.15 32.95
N LYS A 99 -37.30 45.26 34.26
CA LYS A 99 -38.04 46.34 34.94
C LYS A 99 -39.57 46.32 34.89
#